data_AF-A0A931SM93-F1
#
_entry.id   AF-A0A931SM93-F1
#
_cell.length_a   1.000
_cell.length_b   1.000
_cell.length_c   1.000
_cell.angle_alpha   90.00
_cell.angle_beta   90.00
_cell.angle_gamma   90.00
#
_symmetry.space_group_name_H-M   'P 1'
#
loop_
_entity.id
_entity.type
_entity.pdbx_description
1 polymer ?
#
loop_
_entity_poly.entity_id
_entity_poly.type
_entity_poly.pdbx_seq_one_letter_code
_entity_poly.pdbx_strand_id
1 'polypeptide(L)'
;MMKLDEILVTRNWVGKPVRRKEDIRLVKGEAAYVDDLNMDCYQAAILRSPYAHARISRIDLTKAAALKGVVAVLTGQEVTRETKPIAARA
;
A
#
# COMPACT_ATOMS: atom_id res chain seq x y z
N MET A 1 -6.29 -38.71 28.32
CA MET A 1 -5.36 -37.85 27.56
C MET A 1 -5.33 -38.40 26.14
N MET A 2 -5.87 -37.70 25.14
CA MET A 2 -5.89 -38.20 23.75
C MET A 2 -4.47 -38.20 23.18
N LYS A 3 -4.14 -39.23 22.40
CA LYS A 3 -2.81 -39.40 21.81
C LYS A 3 -2.59 -38.38 20.68
N LEU A 4 -1.35 -37.91 20.51
CA LEU A 4 -0.97 -36.90 19.50
C LEU A 4 -1.31 -37.37 18.06
N ASP A 5 -1.20 -38.68 17.86
CA ASP A 5 -1.57 -39.44 16.68
C ASP A 5 -3.08 -39.44 16.39
N GLU A 6 -3.95 -39.45 17.42
CA GLU A 6 -5.41 -39.31 17.24
C GLU A 6 -5.82 -37.89 16.84
N ILE A 7 -5.06 -36.87 17.27
CA ILE A 7 -5.26 -35.46 16.89
C ILE A 7 -4.88 -35.22 15.42
N LEU A 8 -3.89 -35.96 14.90
CA LEU A 8 -3.36 -35.80 13.55
C LEU A 8 -4.11 -36.62 12.48
N VAL A 9 -4.93 -37.61 12.86
CA VAL A 9 -5.65 -38.50 11.92
C VAL A 9 -6.88 -37.86 11.25
N THR A 10 -7.43 -36.74 11.75
CA THR A 10 -8.70 -36.23 11.21
C THR A 10 -8.58 -35.22 10.07
N ARG A 11 -7.40 -34.65 9.76
CA ARG A 11 -7.29 -33.57 8.75
C ARG A 11 -5.96 -33.51 8.00
N ASN A 12 -5.64 -34.57 7.24
CA ASN A 12 -4.57 -34.51 6.23
C ASN A 12 -5.02 -33.68 5.01
N TRP A 13 -4.53 -32.44 4.89
CA TRP A 13 -4.86 -31.49 3.81
C TRP A 13 -3.77 -31.35 2.74
N VAL A 14 -2.56 -31.81 3.01
CA VAL A 14 -1.42 -31.66 2.11
C VAL A 14 -1.64 -32.54 0.86
N GLY A 15 -1.41 -31.96 -0.32
CA GLY A 15 -1.58 -32.64 -1.61
C GLY A 15 -3.03 -32.80 -2.09
N LYS A 16 -4.02 -32.25 -1.36
CA LYS A 16 -5.43 -32.32 -1.76
C LYS A 16 -5.90 -31.03 -2.45
N PRO A 17 -6.79 -31.11 -3.45
CA PRO A 17 -7.37 -29.93 -4.12
C PRO A 17 -8.48 -29.30 -3.26
N VAL A 18 -8.11 -28.65 -2.17
CA VAL A 18 -9.06 -27.99 -1.27
C VAL A 18 -9.55 -26.69 -1.90
N ARG A 19 -10.86 -26.44 -1.86
CA ARG A 19 -11.42 -25.15 -2.30
C ARG A 19 -10.90 -24.02 -1.43
N ARG A 20 -10.51 -22.90 -2.05
CA ARG A 20 -10.01 -21.73 -1.33
C ARG A 20 -11.16 -21.09 -0.55
N LYS A 21 -10.85 -20.59 0.65
CA LYS A 21 -11.86 -19.95 1.52
C LYS A 21 -12.18 -18.53 1.03
N GLU A 22 -11.18 -17.90 0.42
CA GLU A 22 -11.18 -16.53 -0.03
C GLU A 22 -12.05 -16.34 -1.28
N ASP A 23 -12.24 -17.39 -2.09
CA ASP A 23 -12.95 -17.34 -3.38
C ASP A 23 -14.32 -16.68 -3.25
N ILE A 24 -15.10 -17.05 -2.24
CA ILE A 24 -16.48 -16.58 -2.06
C ILE A 24 -16.53 -15.04 -2.01
N ARG A 25 -15.68 -14.40 -1.21
CA ARG A 25 -15.66 -12.94 -1.09
C ARG A 25 -14.99 -12.26 -2.28
N LEU A 26 -13.96 -12.88 -2.85
CA LEU A 26 -13.22 -12.32 -3.98
C LEU A 26 -14.08 -12.26 -5.25
N VAL A 27 -14.78 -13.35 -5.60
CA VAL A 27 -15.58 -13.43 -6.84
C VAL A 27 -16.88 -12.63 -6.77
N LYS A 28 -17.33 -12.29 -5.56
CA LYS A 28 -18.51 -11.46 -5.34
C LYS A 28 -18.21 -9.95 -5.26
N GLY A 29 -16.93 -9.56 -5.28
CA GLY A 29 -16.54 -8.17 -5.02
C GLY A 29 -16.79 -7.72 -3.57
N GLU A 30 -16.86 -8.67 -2.64
CA GLU A 30 -17.05 -8.41 -1.20
C GLU A 30 -15.71 -8.30 -0.44
N ALA A 31 -14.59 -8.53 -1.13
CA ALA A 31 -13.26 -8.36 -0.56
C ALA A 31 -12.89 -6.87 -0.52
N ALA A 32 -12.41 -6.40 0.63
CA ALA A 32 -11.88 -5.06 0.78
C ALA A 32 -10.37 -5.04 0.50
N TYR A 33 -9.97 -4.18 -0.43
CA TYR A 33 -8.60 -3.78 -0.69
C TYR A 33 -8.33 -2.40 -0.07
N VAL A 34 -7.07 -1.95 -0.12
CA VAL A 34 -6.65 -0.69 0.51
C VAL A 34 -7.46 0.51 -0.01
N ASP A 35 -7.81 0.51 -1.30
CA ASP A 35 -8.55 1.59 -1.95
C ASP A 35 -10.07 1.55 -1.64
N ASP A 36 -10.58 0.41 -1.14
CA ASP A 36 -11.99 0.27 -0.74
C ASP A 36 -12.25 0.79 0.69
N LEU A 37 -11.19 1.15 1.42
CA LEU A 37 -11.29 1.62 2.80
C LEU A 37 -11.87 3.04 2.82
N ASN A 38 -13.11 3.17 3.31
CA ASN A 38 -13.72 4.47 3.56
C ASN A 38 -13.19 5.04 4.89
N MET A 39 -12.16 5.89 4.79
CA MET A 39 -11.50 6.53 5.93
C MET A 39 -11.44 8.05 5.73
N ASP A 40 -11.46 8.80 6.82
CA ASP A 40 -11.21 10.25 6.81
C ASP A 40 -9.72 10.52 6.56
N CYS A 41 -9.31 10.43 5.29
CA CYS A 41 -7.92 10.62 4.86
C CYS A 41 -7.79 11.58 3.68
N TYR A 42 -6.60 12.15 3.54
CA TYR A 42 -6.26 12.98 2.37
C TYR A 42 -5.77 12.10 1.22
N GLN A 43 -6.07 12.55 0.00
CA GLN A 43 -5.60 11.94 -1.24
C GLN A 43 -4.28 12.59 -1.68
N ALA A 44 -3.33 11.77 -2.13
CA ALA A 44 -2.03 12.23 -2.61
C ALA A 44 -1.88 12.01 -4.11
N ALA A 45 -1.35 13.01 -4.81
CA ALA A 45 -0.96 12.93 -6.21
C ALA A 45 0.54 13.23 -6.35
N ILE A 46 1.24 12.48 -7.20
CA ILE A 46 2.68 12.60 -7.38
C ILE A 46 2.98 13.20 -8.75
N LEU A 47 3.55 14.40 -8.77
CA LEU A 47 4.18 14.95 -9.96
C LEU A 47 5.50 14.22 -10.23
N ARG A 48 5.66 13.67 -11.44
CA ARG A 48 6.86 12.92 -11.83
C ARG A 48 7.72 13.72 -12.80
N SER A 49 9.01 13.41 -12.81
CA SER A 49 9.95 13.99 -13.78
C SER A 49 9.55 13.57 -15.21
N PRO A 50 9.46 14.51 -16.16
CA PRO A 50 9.34 14.19 -17.58
C PRO A 50 10.69 13.83 -18.22
N TYR A 51 11.80 14.03 -17.48
CA TYR A 51 13.15 13.75 -17.94
C TYR A 51 13.71 12.50 -17.26
N ALA A 52 14.36 11.63 -18.04
CA ALA A 52 15.02 10.43 -17.49
C ALA A 52 16.19 10.78 -16.56
N HIS A 53 16.94 11.85 -16.87
CA HIS A 53 18.01 12.37 -16.03
C HIS A 53 18.13 13.89 -16.20
N ALA A 54 17.96 14.64 -15.11
CA ALA A 54 18.04 16.09 -15.12
C ALA A 54 18.34 16.63 -13.72
N ARG A 55 18.91 17.83 -13.66
CA ARG A 55 18.99 18.61 -12.41
C ARG A 55 17.70 19.39 -12.24
N ILE A 56 17.05 19.25 -11.08
CA ILE A 56 15.92 20.11 -10.71
C ILE A 56 16.48 21.47 -10.31
N SER A 57 16.27 22.49 -11.15
CA SER A 57 16.75 23.86 -10.89
C SER A 57 15.77 24.65 -10.01
N ARG A 58 14.47 24.51 -10.26
CA ARG A 58 13.40 25.19 -9.53
C ARG A 58 12.10 24.39 -9.63
N ILE A 59 11.30 24.46 -8.57
CA ILE A 59 9.89 24.04 -8.58
C ILE A 59 9.06 25.23 -8.09
N ASP A 60 8.04 25.61 -8.84
CA ASP A 60 7.08 26.65 -8.42
C ASP A 60 5.80 25.99 -7.91
N LEU A 61 5.53 26.14 -6.62
CA LEU A 61 4.40 25.51 -5.94
C LEU A 61 3.19 26.45 -5.78
N THR A 62 3.33 27.72 -6.16
CA THR A 62 2.36 28.79 -5.83
C THR A 62 0.94 28.45 -6.26
N LYS A 63 0.76 27.99 -7.51
CA LYS A 63 -0.55 27.63 -8.04
C LYS A 63 -1.13 26.42 -7.33
N ALA A 64 -0.34 25.37 -7.12
CA ALA A 64 -0.80 24.14 -6.47
C ALA A 64 -1.22 24.40 -5.02
N ALA A 65 -0.42 25.15 -4.27
CA ALA A 65 -0.70 25.48 -2.87
C ALA A 65 -1.93 26.41 -2.70
N ALA A 66 -2.27 27.20 -3.72
CA ALA A 66 -3.43 28.09 -3.68
C ALA A 66 -4.75 27.40 -4.05
N LEU A 67 -4.74 26.16 -4.54
CA LEU A 67 -5.96 25.45 -4.91
C LEU A 67 -6.80 25.09 -3.68
N LYS A 68 -8.09 25.35 -3.74
CA LYS A 68 -9.05 24.96 -2.70
C LYS A 68 -9.01 23.44 -2.51
N GLY A 69 -8.82 23.00 -1.26
CA GLY A 69 -8.77 21.57 -0.90
C GLY A 69 -7.36 20.98 -0.89
N VAL A 70 -6.34 21.69 -1.38
CA VAL A 70 -4.95 21.29 -1.19
C VAL A 70 -4.52 21.64 0.23
N VAL A 71 -4.14 20.62 1.00
CA VAL A 71 -3.69 20.77 2.39
C VAL A 71 -2.17 20.79 2.53
N ALA A 72 -1.45 20.25 1.56
CA ALA A 72 0.00 20.23 1.53
C ALA A 72 0.53 20.06 0.11
N VAL A 73 1.68 20.65 -0.18
CA VAL A 73 2.49 20.38 -1.37
C VAL A 73 3.90 20.06 -0.90
N LEU A 74 4.33 18.81 -1.08
CA LEU A 74 5.58 18.31 -0.53
C LEU A 74 6.63 18.19 -1.64
N THR A 75 7.85 18.65 -1.36
CA THR A 75 9.02 18.49 -2.22
C THR A 75 10.08 17.63 -1.54
N GLY A 76 11.22 17.44 -2.21
CA GLY A 76 12.38 16.79 -1.61
C GLY A 76 12.83 17.44 -0.30
N GLN A 77 12.63 18.75 -0.13
CA GLN A 77 13.02 19.46 1.10
C GLN A 77 12.21 18.98 2.32
N GLU A 78 10.89 18.83 2.17
CA GLU A 78 10.02 18.29 3.22
C GLU A 78 10.38 16.83 3.51
N VAL A 79 10.54 16.00 2.47
CA VAL A 79 10.85 14.58 2.63
C VAL A 79 12.17 14.36 3.37
N THR A 80 13.23 15.11 3.03
CA THR A 80 14.53 14.99 3.70
C THR A 80 14.47 15.41 5.17
N ARG A 81 13.60 16.35 5.54
CA ARG A 81 13.43 16.79 6.92
C ARG A 81 12.68 15.76 7.77
N GLU A 82 11.62 15.17 7.22
CA GLU A 82 10.71 14.31 8.00
C GLU A 82 11.11 12.82 7.97
N THR A 83 11.91 12.39 6.99
CA THR A 83 12.21 10.97 6.77
C THR A 83 13.70 10.68 6.75
N LYS A 84 14.07 9.49 7.22
CA LYS A 84 15.42 8.94 7.01
C LYS A 84 15.42 8.07 5.76
N PRO A 85 16.53 8.01 5.01
CA PRO A 85 16.65 7.05 3.92
C PRO A 85 16.34 5.64 4.42
N ILE A 86 15.48 4.92 3.70
CA ILE A 86 15.32 3.48 3.92
C ILE A 86 16.65 2.87 3.50
N ALA A 87 17.44 2.42 4.46
CA ALA A 87 18.67 1.69 4.17
C ALA A 87 18.29 0.49 3.30
N ALA A 88 18.84 0.42 2.08
CA ALA A 88 18.78 -0.80 1.32
C ALA A 88 19.46 -1.87 2.18
N ARG A 89 18.67 -2.81 2.72
CA ARG A 89 19.25 -4.03 3.28
C ARG A 89 19.86 -4.75 2.08
N ALA A 90 21.19 -4.75 2.01
CA ALA A 90 21.96 -5.68 1.20
C ALA A 90 21.83 -7.08 1.81
#